data_AF-A0A0B1S162-F1
#
_entry.id   AF-A0A0B1S162-F1
#
_cell.length_a   1.000
_cell.length_b   1.000
_cell.length_c   1.000
_cell.angle_alpha   90.00
_cell.angle_beta   90.00
_cell.angle_gamma   90.00
#
_symmetry.space_group_name_H-M   'P 1'
#
loop_
_entity.id
_entity.type
_entity.pdbx_description
1 polymer ?
#
loop_
_entity_poly.entity_id
_entity_poly.type
_entity_poly.pdbx_seq_one_letter_code
_entity_poly.pdbx_strand_id
1 'polypeptide(L)'
;MDKYRIHDLDDVIEVRRGVAGQPMAIESCKNSSLLVLDHTSTITVDDCIDCLIMLAPCSGSVFLRDCQSCTVLTACQQLRTRDCRNIRIALHCATQPIIEETTNVVFHPLLLRYDSFINDMVSARLSLFSSYSHSVHDFTPEKGSLHYRISDDPLLLDPDHASTLKANGVTTDIPDSAIPFKEQRTGPKWTHFY
;
A
#
# COMPACT_ATOMS: atom_id res chain seq x y z
N MET A 1 -10.53 20.98 13.37
CA MET A 1 -10.34 19.89 12.40
C MET A 1 -8.86 19.55 12.42
N ASP A 2 -8.52 18.35 12.86
CA ASP A 2 -7.14 17.87 12.83
C ASP A 2 -6.74 17.59 11.37
N LYS A 3 -6.09 18.57 10.75
CA LYS A 3 -5.69 18.52 9.34
C LYS A 3 -4.84 17.28 8.99
N TYR A 4 -4.06 16.79 9.95
CA TYR A 4 -3.09 15.72 9.77
C TYR A 4 -3.51 14.41 10.43
N ARG A 5 -4.77 14.32 10.87
CA ARG A 5 -5.33 13.12 11.47
C ARG A 5 -6.63 12.73 10.76
N ILE A 6 -6.85 11.42 10.66
CA ILE A 6 -8.11 10.82 10.27
C ILE A 6 -8.42 9.80 11.36
N HIS A 7 -9.55 9.92 12.04
CA HIS A 7 -9.84 9.03 13.15
C HIS A 7 -11.33 8.84 13.40
N ASP A 8 -11.69 7.72 14.03
CA ASP A 8 -13.05 7.39 14.48
C ASP A 8 -14.10 7.45 13.36
N LEU A 9 -13.73 7.04 12.14
CA LEU A 9 -14.63 6.96 11.00
C LEU A 9 -15.20 5.55 10.86
N ASP A 10 -16.48 5.44 10.50
CA ASP A 10 -17.15 4.18 10.18
C ASP A 10 -18.07 4.37 8.97
N ASP A 11 -17.87 3.57 7.93
CA ASP A 11 -18.62 3.64 6.65
C ASP A 11 -18.49 5.01 5.94
N VAL A 12 -17.26 5.54 5.88
CA VAL A 12 -16.96 6.86 5.30
C VAL A 12 -15.90 6.79 4.21
N ILE A 13 -16.04 7.64 3.20
CA ILE A 13 -14.96 7.98 2.27
C ILE A 13 -14.35 9.31 2.71
N GLU A 14 -13.11 9.28 3.19
CA GLU A 14 -12.38 10.48 3.60
C GLU A 14 -11.17 10.71 2.69
N VAL A 15 -11.06 11.94 2.18
CA VAL A 15 -9.99 12.32 1.24
C VAL A 15 -9.22 13.50 1.79
N ARG A 16 -7.92 13.30 2.05
CA ARG A 16 -7.01 14.36 2.50
C ARG A 16 -6.07 14.77 1.37
N ARG A 17 -6.00 16.09 1.13
CA ARG A 17 -5.10 16.75 0.18
C ARG A 17 -4.39 17.91 0.88
N GLY A 18 -3.26 18.38 0.34
CA GLY A 18 -2.54 19.53 0.90
C GLY A 18 -1.84 19.25 2.24
N VAL A 19 -1.28 18.04 2.35
CA VAL A 19 -0.48 17.57 3.49
C VAL A 19 0.92 18.20 3.45
N ALA A 20 1.48 18.40 2.26
CA ALA A 20 2.76 19.07 2.00
C ALA A 20 3.93 18.51 2.85
N GLY A 21 4.11 17.18 2.82
CA GLY A 21 5.24 16.51 3.48
C GLY A 21 5.13 16.42 5.00
N GLN A 22 4.01 16.84 5.60
CA GLN A 22 3.78 16.69 7.03
C GLN A 22 3.51 15.21 7.40
N PRO A 23 3.77 14.82 8.66
CA PRO A 23 3.38 13.50 9.14
C PRO A 23 1.86 13.40 9.25
N MET A 24 1.33 12.18 9.14
CA MET A 24 -0.09 11.90 9.33
C MET A 24 -0.34 10.68 10.22
N ALA A 25 -1.49 10.68 10.88
CA ALA A 25 -1.99 9.55 11.64
C ALA A 25 -3.42 9.19 11.20
N ILE A 26 -3.66 7.90 11.04
CA ILE A 26 -4.96 7.32 10.70
C ILE A 26 -5.28 6.29 11.79
N GLU A 27 -6.38 6.44 12.51
CA GLU A 27 -6.61 5.68 13.74
C GLU A 27 -8.07 5.25 13.89
N SER A 28 -8.32 4.02 14.35
CA SER A 28 -9.66 3.55 14.75
C SER A 28 -10.75 3.76 13.69
N CYS A 29 -10.43 3.50 12.42
CA CYS A 29 -11.37 3.63 11.30
C CYS A 29 -11.90 2.25 10.87
N LYS A 30 -13.17 2.17 10.46
CA LYS A 30 -13.84 0.93 10.08
C LYS A 30 -14.60 1.09 8.77
N ASN A 31 -14.65 0.04 7.95
CA ASN A 31 -15.47 0.00 6.72
C ASN A 31 -15.29 1.22 5.82
N SER A 32 -14.09 1.83 5.82
CA SER A 32 -13.89 3.18 5.29
C SER A 32 -12.84 3.20 4.18
N SER A 33 -13.01 4.13 3.25
CA SER A 33 -12.02 4.43 2.21
C SER A 33 -11.26 5.71 2.55
N LEU A 34 -9.99 5.56 2.89
CA LEU A 34 -9.14 6.62 3.43
C LEU A 34 -8.05 6.95 2.40
N LEU A 35 -8.16 8.10 1.75
CA LEU A 35 -7.29 8.50 0.65
C LEU A 35 -6.46 9.72 1.07
N VAL A 36 -5.15 9.57 1.19
CA VAL A 36 -4.20 10.67 1.41
C VAL A 36 -3.49 10.95 0.09
N LEU A 37 -3.87 12.03 -0.58
CA LEU A 37 -3.45 12.38 -1.95
C LEU A 37 -2.52 13.59 -1.98
N ASP A 38 -1.47 13.55 -1.18
CA ASP A 38 -0.32 14.46 -1.18
C ASP A 38 0.84 13.82 -0.40
N HIS A 39 2.09 14.04 -0.82
CA HIS A 39 3.26 13.43 -0.19
C HIS A 39 3.35 13.71 1.32
N THR A 40 3.94 12.75 2.04
CA THR A 40 4.06 12.80 3.51
C THR A 40 5.49 12.49 3.97
N SER A 41 5.78 12.81 5.24
CA SER A 41 7.07 12.44 5.85
C SER A 41 7.02 11.10 6.58
N THR A 42 5.92 10.81 7.26
CA THR A 42 5.69 9.55 7.99
C THR A 42 4.18 9.37 8.14
N ILE A 43 3.70 8.14 8.07
CA ILE A 43 2.29 7.81 8.31
C ILE A 43 2.20 6.67 9.31
N THR A 44 1.35 6.82 10.32
CA THR A 44 0.89 5.71 11.16
C THR A 44 -0.56 5.39 10.82
N VAL A 45 -0.86 4.11 10.72
CA VAL A 45 -2.21 3.57 10.54
C VAL A 45 -2.43 2.55 11.64
N ASP A 46 -3.34 2.87 12.56
CA ASP A 46 -3.55 2.10 13.77
C ASP A 46 -5.01 1.68 13.88
N ASP A 47 -5.26 0.45 14.33
CA ASP A 47 -6.61 -0.02 14.68
C ASP A 47 -7.65 0.19 13.56
N CYS A 48 -7.23 -0.01 12.30
CA CYS A 48 -8.13 0.13 11.15
C CYS A 48 -8.63 -1.25 10.70
N ILE A 49 -9.94 -1.37 10.46
CA ILE A 49 -10.60 -2.64 10.14
C ILE A 49 -11.45 -2.51 8.87
N ASP A 50 -11.29 -3.44 7.93
CA ASP A 50 -12.09 -3.48 6.68
C ASP A 50 -11.99 -2.16 5.88
N CYS A 51 -10.79 -1.56 5.83
CA CYS A 51 -10.55 -0.30 5.14
C CYS A 51 -9.82 -0.45 3.80
N LEU A 52 -10.17 0.42 2.84
CA LEU A 52 -9.29 0.81 1.75
C LEU A 52 -8.42 1.97 2.20
N ILE A 53 -7.11 1.85 2.09
CA ILE A 53 -6.16 2.87 2.53
C ILE A 53 -5.20 3.17 1.38
N MET A 54 -5.36 4.33 0.76
CA MET A 54 -4.48 4.79 -0.31
C MET A 54 -3.64 5.95 0.22
N LEU A 55 -2.32 5.77 0.19
CA LEU A 55 -1.37 6.75 0.69
C LEU A 55 -0.46 7.20 -0.46
N ALA A 56 -0.44 8.50 -0.70
CA ALA A 56 0.54 9.14 -1.55
C ALA A 56 1.98 8.86 -1.06
N PRO A 57 2.99 9.02 -1.93
CA PRO A 57 4.39 8.76 -1.61
C PRO A 57 4.85 9.33 -0.25
N CYS A 58 5.35 8.44 0.60
CA CYS A 58 5.89 8.78 1.92
C CYS A 58 7.42 8.77 1.91
N SER A 59 8.04 9.89 2.27
CA SER A 59 9.52 10.02 2.25
C SER A 59 10.23 9.21 3.33
N GLY A 60 9.50 8.80 4.36
CA GLY A 60 9.97 7.96 5.45
C GLY A 60 9.14 6.69 5.57
N SER A 61 8.65 6.45 6.78
CA SER A 61 8.02 5.19 7.13
C SER A 61 6.50 5.24 7.03
N VAL A 62 5.91 4.16 6.54
CA VAL A 62 4.50 3.82 6.74
C VAL A 62 4.45 2.69 7.76
N PHE A 63 3.75 2.92 8.87
CA PHE A 63 3.54 1.93 9.93
C PHE A 63 2.08 1.49 9.93
N LEU A 64 1.84 0.19 9.84
CA LEU A 64 0.54 -0.43 10.07
C LEU A 64 0.57 -1.15 11.41
N ARG A 65 -0.32 -0.82 12.34
CA ARG A 65 -0.43 -1.47 13.66
C ARG A 65 -1.87 -1.87 13.93
N ASP A 66 -2.06 -3.08 14.46
CA ASP A 66 -3.38 -3.56 14.89
C ASP A 66 -4.46 -3.46 13.78
N CYS A 67 -4.05 -3.54 12.50
CA CYS A 67 -4.95 -3.42 11.36
C CYS A 67 -5.47 -4.80 10.94
N GLN A 68 -6.73 -4.86 10.50
CA GLN A 68 -7.35 -6.11 10.07
C GLN A 68 -8.14 -5.95 8.77
N SER A 69 -7.98 -6.91 7.84
CA SER A 69 -8.75 -6.96 6.59
C SER A 69 -8.61 -5.71 5.70
N CYS A 70 -7.51 -4.96 5.83
CA CYS A 70 -7.30 -3.75 5.05
C CYS A 70 -6.64 -4.01 3.70
N THR A 71 -6.99 -3.19 2.71
CA THR A 71 -6.29 -3.08 1.43
C THR A 71 -5.50 -1.77 1.42
N VAL A 72 -4.18 -1.85 1.27
CA VAL A 72 -3.27 -0.70 1.36
C VAL A 72 -2.52 -0.50 0.04
N LEU A 73 -2.52 0.72 -0.49
CA LEU A 73 -1.77 1.11 -1.67
C LEU A 73 -0.83 2.25 -1.29
N THR A 74 0.49 2.03 -1.37
CA THR A 74 1.46 3.07 -0.99
C THR A 74 2.83 2.91 -1.63
N ALA A 75 3.47 4.04 -1.89
CA ALA A 75 4.91 4.11 -2.10
C ALA A 75 5.57 4.71 -0.85
N CYS A 76 6.66 4.14 -0.36
CA CYS A 76 7.32 4.63 0.86
C CYS A 76 8.82 4.31 0.89
N GLN A 77 9.56 4.97 1.78
CA GLN A 77 10.94 4.56 2.04
C GLN A 77 10.98 3.25 2.82
N GLN A 78 10.19 3.14 3.88
CA GLN A 78 10.10 1.95 4.73
C GLN A 78 8.64 1.58 4.97
N LEU A 79 8.30 0.30 4.83
CA LEU A 79 7.04 -0.24 5.33
C LEU A 79 7.32 -1.12 6.54
N ARG A 80 6.56 -0.92 7.61
CA ARG A 80 6.57 -1.79 8.79
C ARG A 80 5.15 -2.15 9.19
N THR A 81 4.92 -3.42 9.50
CA THR A 81 3.66 -3.87 10.09
C THR A 81 3.92 -4.49 11.46
N ARG A 82 2.97 -4.30 12.38
CA ARG A 82 2.93 -5.00 13.65
C ARG A 82 1.50 -5.40 13.99
N ASP A 83 1.29 -6.60 14.54
CA ASP A 83 -0.02 -7.03 15.04
C ASP A 83 -1.16 -6.99 13.98
N CYS A 84 -0.83 -7.12 12.69
CA CYS A 84 -1.79 -6.99 11.60
C CYS A 84 -2.30 -8.34 11.09
N ARG A 85 -3.53 -8.39 10.54
CA ARG A 85 -4.13 -9.63 10.02
C ARG A 85 -4.86 -9.42 8.71
N ASN A 86 -4.72 -10.35 7.78
CA ASN A 86 -5.44 -10.35 6.49
C ASN A 86 -5.23 -9.06 5.69
N ILE A 87 -3.98 -8.62 5.51
CA ILE A 87 -3.68 -7.36 4.81
C ILE A 87 -3.29 -7.63 3.37
N ARG A 88 -3.82 -6.84 2.44
CA ARG A 88 -3.40 -6.84 1.03
C ARG A 88 -2.68 -5.53 0.75
N ILE A 89 -1.43 -5.59 0.31
CA ILE A 89 -0.60 -4.39 0.14
C ILE A 89 -0.08 -4.32 -1.30
N ALA A 90 -0.50 -3.31 -2.06
CA ALA A 90 0.20 -2.92 -3.28
C ALA A 90 1.33 -1.95 -2.91
N LEU A 91 2.59 -2.36 -3.12
CA LEU A 91 3.73 -1.70 -2.50
C LEU A 91 4.82 -1.29 -3.50
N HIS A 92 5.33 -0.08 -3.30
CA HIS A 92 6.61 0.36 -3.85
C HIS A 92 7.51 0.88 -2.72
N CYS A 93 8.40 0.03 -2.23
CA CYS A 93 9.23 0.33 -1.05
C CYS A 93 10.71 0.48 -1.42
N ALA A 94 11.35 1.57 -0.95
CA ALA A 94 12.78 1.81 -1.22
C ALA A 94 13.72 0.93 -0.39
N THR A 95 13.21 0.26 0.65
CA THR A 95 13.93 -0.74 1.44
C THR A 95 13.14 -2.04 1.53
N GLN A 96 13.76 -3.11 2.05
CA GLN A 96 13.05 -4.34 2.36
C GLN A 96 11.92 -4.04 3.39
N PRO A 97 10.65 -4.32 3.07
CA PRO A 97 9.54 -4.25 4.01
C PRO A 97 9.71 -5.22 5.17
N ILE A 98 9.15 -4.85 6.32
CA ILE A 98 9.22 -5.61 7.55
C ILE A 98 7.81 -5.94 8.04
N ILE A 99 7.63 -7.16 8.52
CA ILE A 99 6.46 -7.58 9.29
C ILE A 99 6.89 -8.15 10.66
N GLU A 100 6.02 -7.99 11.66
CA GLU A 100 6.18 -8.49 13.02
C GLU A 100 4.78 -8.83 13.59
N GLU A 101 4.61 -9.97 14.26
CA GLU A 101 3.32 -10.45 14.81
C GLU A 101 2.14 -10.29 13.82
N THR A 102 2.42 -10.45 12.53
CA THR A 102 1.50 -10.11 11.45
C THR A 102 1.25 -11.36 10.61
N THR A 103 -0.01 -11.64 10.27
CA THR A 103 -0.38 -12.89 9.58
C THR A 103 -1.28 -12.67 8.36
N ASN A 104 -1.18 -13.59 7.40
CA ASN A 104 -1.95 -13.58 6.16
C ASN A 104 -1.83 -12.26 5.36
N VAL A 105 -0.60 -11.79 5.15
CA VAL A 105 -0.33 -10.63 4.30
C VAL A 105 -0.04 -11.05 2.86
N VAL A 106 -0.58 -10.33 1.89
CA VAL A 106 -0.23 -10.52 0.48
C VAL A 106 0.30 -9.21 -0.09
N PHE A 107 1.55 -9.24 -0.52
CA PHE A 107 2.20 -8.13 -1.20
C PHE A 107 2.01 -8.25 -2.71
N HIS A 108 1.71 -7.12 -3.34
CA HIS A 108 1.48 -6.97 -4.78
C HIS A 108 2.33 -5.82 -5.33
N PRO A 109 2.67 -5.86 -6.63
CA PRO A 109 3.24 -4.70 -7.33
C PRO A 109 2.28 -3.50 -7.23
N LEU A 110 2.83 -2.32 -6.93
CA LEU A 110 2.05 -1.08 -6.95
C LEU A 110 1.84 -0.59 -8.38
N LEU A 111 0.57 -0.59 -8.81
CA LEU A 111 0.10 0.14 -9.98
C LEU A 111 -0.65 1.36 -9.51
N LEU A 112 -0.16 2.55 -9.85
CA LEU A 112 -0.75 3.77 -9.32
C LEU A 112 -0.45 4.99 -10.18
N ARG A 113 -1.49 5.78 -10.41
CA ARG A 113 -1.40 7.13 -10.97
C ARG A 113 -2.55 7.98 -10.48
N TYR A 114 -2.22 9.22 -10.14
CA TYR A 114 -3.13 10.36 -9.99
C TYR A 114 -2.33 11.62 -10.33
N ASP A 115 -2.98 12.75 -10.60
CA ASP A 115 -2.37 13.93 -11.25
C ASP A 115 -0.98 14.32 -10.73
N SER A 116 -0.80 14.45 -9.41
CA SER A 116 0.48 14.86 -8.79
C SER A 116 1.43 13.72 -8.41
N PHE A 117 1.11 12.45 -8.70
CA PHE A 117 1.86 11.30 -8.18
C PHE A 117 3.37 11.33 -8.48
N ILE A 118 3.78 11.71 -9.70
CA ILE A 118 5.21 11.82 -10.05
C ILE A 118 5.89 12.92 -9.23
N ASN A 119 5.23 14.06 -9.05
CA ASN A 119 5.76 15.15 -8.21
C ASN A 119 5.84 14.74 -6.74
N ASP A 120 4.89 13.94 -6.26
CA ASP A 120 4.90 13.41 -4.91
C ASP A 120 6.04 12.40 -4.72
N MET A 121 6.31 11.53 -5.69
CA MET A 121 7.46 10.63 -5.68
C MET A 121 8.79 11.40 -5.61
N VAL A 122 8.92 12.48 -6.40
CA VAL A 122 10.09 13.37 -6.38
C VAL A 122 10.22 14.07 -5.03
N SER A 123 9.12 14.61 -4.50
CA SER A 123 9.10 15.31 -3.20
C SER A 123 9.44 14.35 -2.06
N ALA A 124 8.99 13.09 -2.17
CA ALA A 124 9.32 12.02 -1.25
C ALA A 124 10.73 11.43 -1.43
N ARG A 125 11.46 11.86 -2.47
CA ARG A 125 12.80 11.35 -2.85
C ARG A 125 12.80 9.84 -3.14
N LEU A 126 11.71 9.33 -3.70
CA LEU A 126 11.58 7.94 -4.10
C LEU A 126 11.84 7.79 -5.60
N SER A 127 12.58 6.74 -5.97
CA SER A 127 12.76 6.38 -7.38
C SER A 127 11.54 5.63 -7.89
N LEU A 128 11.05 5.99 -9.08
CA LEU A 128 10.00 5.21 -9.77
C LEU A 128 10.49 3.82 -10.22
N PHE A 129 11.80 3.61 -10.33
CA PHE A 129 12.40 2.43 -10.97
C PHE A 129 13.04 1.45 -9.98
N SER A 130 13.20 1.84 -8.72
CA SER A 130 13.85 1.01 -7.70
C SER A 130 12.88 0.68 -6.58
N SER A 131 12.63 -0.62 -6.37
CA SER A 131 11.74 -1.15 -5.36
C SER A 131 12.29 -2.46 -4.80
N TYR A 132 12.20 -2.63 -3.50
CA TYR A 132 12.61 -3.82 -2.76
C TYR A 132 11.41 -4.65 -2.28
N SER A 133 10.23 -4.39 -2.84
CA SER A 133 8.97 -5.06 -2.46
C SER A 133 8.89 -6.53 -2.88
N HIS A 134 9.92 -7.06 -3.56
CA HIS A 134 10.06 -8.46 -3.97
C HIS A 134 10.67 -9.36 -2.87
N SER A 135 10.97 -8.80 -1.70
CA SER A 135 11.43 -9.53 -0.52
C SER A 135 10.85 -8.87 0.72
N VAL A 136 10.52 -9.64 1.75
CA VAL A 136 9.98 -9.13 3.02
C VAL A 136 10.73 -9.83 4.14
N HIS A 137 11.04 -9.09 5.21
CA HIS A 137 11.63 -9.65 6.42
C HIS A 137 10.54 -9.85 7.48
N ASP A 138 10.42 -11.08 7.99
CA ASP A 138 9.53 -11.43 9.10
C ASP A 138 10.36 -11.57 10.38
N PHE A 139 10.13 -10.69 11.36
CA PHE A 139 10.83 -10.72 12.66
C PHE A 139 10.31 -11.81 13.60
N THR A 140 9.13 -12.36 13.34
CA THR A 140 8.44 -13.32 14.21
C THR A 140 8.06 -14.57 13.43
N PRO A 141 9.00 -15.26 12.76
CA PRO A 141 8.68 -16.43 11.97
C PRO A 141 8.25 -17.60 12.86
N GLU A 142 7.15 -18.26 12.50
CA GLU A 142 6.69 -19.49 13.17
C GLU A 142 6.93 -20.71 12.28
N LYS A 143 7.48 -21.79 12.86
CA LYS A 143 7.80 -23.01 12.11
C LYS A 143 6.53 -23.64 11.52
N GLY A 144 6.48 -23.73 10.19
CA GLY A 144 5.37 -24.35 9.48
C GLY A 144 4.20 -23.40 9.20
N SER A 145 4.30 -22.13 9.62
CA SER A 145 3.38 -21.06 9.26
C SER A 145 4.01 -20.17 8.19
N LEU A 146 3.18 -19.63 7.29
CA LEU A 146 3.59 -18.63 6.32
C LEU A 146 2.79 -17.35 6.58
N HIS A 147 3.47 -16.33 7.10
CA HIS A 147 2.84 -15.07 7.50
C HIS A 147 2.54 -14.13 6.34
N TYR A 148 3.32 -14.23 5.26
CA TYR A 148 3.13 -13.41 4.07
C TYR A 148 3.38 -14.17 2.77
N ARG A 149 2.82 -13.65 1.68
CA ARG A 149 3.12 -14.06 0.31
C ARG A 149 3.42 -12.83 -0.54
N ILE A 150 4.23 -13.00 -1.57
CA ILE A 150 4.48 -11.99 -2.59
C ILE A 150 3.86 -12.53 -3.88
N SER A 151 2.99 -11.73 -4.48
CA SER A 151 2.34 -12.02 -5.77
C SER A 151 2.98 -11.15 -6.84
N ASP A 152 3.20 -11.73 -8.02
CA ASP A 152 3.62 -10.99 -9.21
C ASP A 152 2.43 -10.33 -9.93
N ASP A 153 1.21 -10.70 -9.55
CA ASP A 153 -0.02 -10.20 -10.16
C ASP A 153 -0.46 -8.89 -9.51
N PRO A 154 -1.03 -7.96 -10.28
CA PRO A 154 -1.65 -6.75 -9.74
C PRO A 154 -2.70 -7.05 -8.67
N LEU A 155 -2.82 -6.14 -7.70
CA LEU A 155 -3.83 -6.24 -6.65
C LEU A 155 -5.23 -6.07 -7.26
N LEU A 156 -6.05 -7.13 -7.21
CA LEU A 156 -7.46 -7.07 -7.62
C LEU A 156 -8.29 -6.34 -6.56
N LEU A 157 -8.75 -5.13 -6.87
CA LEU A 157 -9.62 -4.35 -5.99
C LEU A 157 -11.06 -4.87 -6.03
N ASP A 158 -11.75 -4.74 -4.90
CA ASP A 158 -13.21 -4.84 -4.87
C ASP A 158 -13.83 -3.74 -5.76
N PRO A 159 -14.97 -3.98 -6.46
CA PRO A 159 -15.62 -2.96 -7.28
C PRO A 159 -15.88 -1.63 -6.58
N ASP A 160 -16.23 -1.64 -5.29
CA ASP A 160 -16.51 -0.43 -4.53
C ASP A 160 -15.23 0.34 -4.23
N HIS A 161 -14.14 -0.36 -3.91
CA HIS A 161 -12.81 0.24 -3.78
C HIS A 161 -12.31 0.84 -5.11
N ALA A 162 -12.46 0.10 -6.21
CA ALA A 162 -12.06 0.55 -7.53
C ALA A 162 -12.84 1.80 -7.97
N SER A 163 -14.16 1.81 -7.74
CA SER A 163 -15.00 2.97 -8.05
C SER A 163 -14.64 4.20 -7.20
N THR A 164 -14.32 4.00 -5.92
CA THR A 164 -13.90 5.06 -4.99
C THR A 164 -12.58 5.69 -5.43
N LEU A 165 -11.57 4.88 -5.79
CA LEU A 165 -10.30 5.39 -6.32
C LEU A 165 -10.52 6.19 -7.60
N LYS A 166 -11.29 5.63 -8.56
CA LYS A 166 -11.56 6.28 -9.84
C LYS A 166 -12.31 7.60 -9.68
N ALA A 167 -13.30 7.67 -8.80
CA ALA A 167 -14.05 8.90 -8.49
C ALA A 167 -13.14 10.01 -7.92
N ASN A 168 -11.99 9.65 -7.35
CA ASN A 168 -11.02 10.56 -6.76
C ASN A 168 -9.79 10.82 -7.66
N GLY A 169 -9.85 10.40 -8.93
CA GLY A 169 -8.79 10.61 -9.91
C GLY A 169 -7.59 9.68 -9.75
N VAL A 170 -7.76 8.55 -9.04
CA VAL A 170 -6.74 7.52 -8.88
C VAL A 170 -7.05 6.37 -9.82
N THR A 171 -6.06 5.97 -10.62
CA THR A 171 -6.10 4.75 -11.44
C THR A 171 -5.04 3.75 -10.96
N THR A 172 -5.39 2.47 -11.06
CA THR A 172 -4.53 1.33 -10.74
C THR A 172 -4.36 0.43 -11.97
N ASP A 173 -4.69 0.92 -13.16
CA ASP A 173 -4.58 0.18 -14.41
C ASP A 173 -3.13 0.13 -14.89
N ILE A 174 -2.70 -1.01 -15.44
CA ILE A 174 -1.33 -1.23 -15.92
C ILE A 174 -0.88 -0.15 -16.92
N PRO A 175 -1.67 0.20 -17.97
CA PRO A 175 -1.23 1.16 -18.99
C PRO A 175 -1.03 2.59 -18.45
N ASP A 176 -1.72 2.92 -17.36
CA ASP A 176 -1.75 4.27 -16.81
C ASP A 176 -0.80 4.46 -15.61
N SER A 177 -0.26 3.36 -15.07
CA SER A 177 0.63 3.39 -13.91
C SER A 177 1.87 4.23 -14.20
N ALA A 178 2.20 5.13 -13.28
CA ALA A 178 3.47 5.86 -13.32
C ALA A 178 4.67 4.98 -12.91
N ILE A 179 4.42 3.94 -12.12
CA ILE A 179 5.43 2.93 -11.78
C ILE A 179 5.45 1.88 -12.88
N PRO A 180 6.61 1.60 -13.51
CA PRO A 180 6.71 0.60 -14.54
C PRO A 180 6.32 -0.79 -14.01
N PHE A 181 5.35 -1.42 -14.67
CA PHE A 181 5.01 -2.80 -14.42
C PHE A 181 5.64 -3.69 -15.49
N LYS A 182 6.36 -4.72 -15.06
CA LYS A 182 6.91 -5.72 -15.97
C LYS A 182 5.99 -6.93 -15.96
N GLU A 183 5.16 -7.04 -16.98
CA GLU A 183 4.42 -8.29 -17.22
C GLU A 183 5.40 -9.45 -17.35
N GLN A 184 5.12 -10.54 -16.65
CA GLN A 184 5.88 -11.76 -16.86
C GLN A 184 5.65 -12.25 -18.29
N ARG A 185 6.75 -12.49 -19.02
CA ARG A 185 6.67 -13.13 -20.33
C ARG A 185 6.03 -14.50 -20.16
N THR A 186 4.81 -14.66 -20.65
CA THR A 186 4.22 -15.98 -20.93
C THR A 186 4.95 -16.58 -22.13
N GLY A 187 6.20 -17.01 -21.94
CA GLY A 187 6.87 -17.88 -22.91
C GLY A 187 6.19 -19.27 -22.91
N PRO A 188 6.22 -20.02 -24.02
CA PRO A 188 5.73 -21.38 -24.03
C PRO A 188 6.44 -22.19 -22.92
N LYS A 189 5.67 -22.84 -22.05
CA LYS A 189 6.21 -23.83 -21.12
C LYS A 189 6.82 -24.95 -21.94
N TRP A 190 8.14 -25.03 -22.02
CA TRP A 190 8.83 -26.16 -22.63
C TRP A 190 8.56 -27.40 -21.79
N THR A 191 7.54 -28.18 -22.17
CA THR A 191 7.34 -29.53 -21.67
C THR A 191 8.53 -30.36 -22.10
N HIS A 192 9.39 -30.71 -21.14
CA HIS A 192 10.41 -31.73 -21.34
C HIS A 192 9.68 -33.06 -21.51
N PHE A 193 9.65 -33.58 -22.73
CA PHE A 193 9.34 -34.99 -22.96
C PHE A 193 10.61 -35.77 -22.66
N TYR A 194 10.58 -36.60 -21.62
CA TYR A 194 11.50 -37.71 -21.41
C TYR A 194 10.86 -38.98 -21.94
#